data_AF-A0A525DBA8-F1
#
_entry.id   AF-A0A525DBA8-F1
#
_cell.length_a   1.000
_cell.length_b   1.000
_cell.length_c   1.000
_cell.angle_alpha   90.00
_cell.angle_beta   90.00
_cell.angle_gamma   90.00
#
_symmetry.space_group_name_H-M   'P 1'
#
loop_
_entity.id
_entity.type
_entity.pdbx_description
1 polymer ?
#
loop_
_entity_poly.entity_id
_entity_poly.type
_entity_poly.pdbx_seq_one_letter_code
_entity_poly.pdbx_strand_id
1 'polypeptide(L)'
;NGIRTDHGSTVTRNTCYENTTHGITVEDDGASTVSGNTCYKNGDHGIETGNACTITGNTCYRNTRGIGTGVASTVVGNTCYNNSLWGIFLLGSCFASQNTCVSNGTNMSICSNCTKGLNHAPSPP
;
A
#
# COMPACT_ATOMS: atom_id res chain seq x y z
N ASN A 1 0.72 -15.45 -2.60
CA ASN A 1 -0.21 -14.52 -1.91
C ASN A 1 -0.52 -15.06 -0.54
N GLY A 2 -0.56 -14.20 0.48
CA GLY A 2 -1.04 -14.58 1.81
C GLY A 2 -2.57 -14.53 1.88
N ILE A 3 -3.14 -13.35 1.68
CA ILE A 3 -4.59 -13.13 1.62
C ILE A 3 -4.96 -12.64 0.22
N ARG A 4 -6.02 -13.21 -0.37
CA ARG A 4 -6.61 -12.75 -1.63
C ARG A 4 -8.11 -12.54 -1.42
N THR A 5 -8.62 -11.36 -1.75
CA THR A 5 -10.04 -11.01 -1.60
C THR A 5 -10.58 -10.29 -2.83
N ASP A 6 -11.90 -10.18 -2.90
CA ASP A 6 -12.65 -9.53 -3.99
C ASP A 6 -13.34 -8.24 -3.50
N HIS A 7 -14.24 -7.68 -4.31
CA HIS A 7 -15.04 -6.50 -4.04
C HIS A 7 -15.77 -6.50 -2.69
N GLY A 8 -15.80 -5.34 -2.03
CA GLY A 8 -16.56 -5.11 -0.79
C GLY A 8 -16.00 -5.83 0.44
N SER A 9 -14.76 -6.32 0.36
CA SER A 9 -14.13 -7.07 1.44
C SER A 9 -13.58 -6.16 2.53
N THR A 10 -13.49 -6.70 3.76
CA THR A 10 -12.83 -6.05 4.89
C THR A 10 -11.68 -6.92 5.37
N VAL A 11 -10.45 -6.43 5.18
CA VAL A 11 -9.20 -7.12 5.56
C VAL A 11 -8.52 -6.33 6.66
N THR A 12 -8.59 -6.81 7.90
CA THR A 12 -8.11 -6.04 9.06
C THR A 12 -7.27 -6.84 10.03
N ARG A 13 -6.21 -6.22 10.55
CA ARG A 13 -5.38 -6.76 11.64
C ARG A 13 -4.74 -8.13 11.35
N ASN A 14 -4.37 -8.37 10.10
CA ASN A 14 -3.65 -9.57 9.69
C ASN A 14 -2.14 -9.33 9.63
N THR A 15 -1.39 -10.41 9.77
CA THR A 15 0.06 -10.44 9.51
C THR A 15 0.33 -11.34 8.31
N CYS A 16 0.87 -10.79 7.22
CA CYS A 16 1.22 -11.54 6.01
C CYS A 16 2.72 -11.41 5.72
N TYR A 17 3.47 -12.51 5.84
CA TYR A 17 4.92 -12.46 5.69
C TYR A 17 5.50 -13.66 4.97
N GLU A 18 6.68 -13.45 4.36
CA GLU A 18 7.44 -14.49 3.65
C GLU A 18 6.63 -15.22 2.55
N ASN A 19 5.66 -14.51 1.96
CA ASN A 19 4.95 -14.99 0.78
C ASN A 19 5.82 -14.81 -0.46
N THR A 20 5.75 -15.76 -1.39
CA THR A 20 6.52 -15.74 -2.65
C THR A 20 6.18 -14.56 -3.55
N THR A 21 4.97 -14.02 -3.45
CA THR A 21 4.46 -12.89 -4.24
C THR A 21 3.96 -11.78 -3.32
N HIS A 22 2.65 -11.55 -3.22
CA HIS A 22 2.05 -10.48 -2.43
C HIS A 22 1.67 -10.95 -1.02
N GLY A 23 1.67 -10.04 -0.05
CA GLY A 23 1.10 -10.27 1.28
C GLY A 23 -0.42 -10.32 1.21
N ILE A 24 -1.04 -9.20 0.83
CA ILE A 24 -2.48 -9.05 0.61
C ILE A 24 -2.72 -8.61 -0.84
N THR A 25 -3.64 -9.27 -1.53
CA THR A 25 -4.15 -8.86 -2.85
C THR A 25 -5.65 -8.63 -2.76
N VAL A 26 -6.12 -7.44 -3.13
CA VAL A 26 -7.53 -7.17 -3.42
C VAL A 26 -7.66 -7.04 -4.93
N GLU A 27 -8.47 -7.90 -5.54
CA GLU A 27 -8.69 -7.92 -7.00
C GLU A 27 -9.37 -6.62 -7.50
N ASP A 28 -9.38 -6.46 -8.83
CA ASP A 28 -9.87 -5.26 -9.52
C ASP A 28 -11.33 -4.91 -9.11
N ASP A 29 -11.61 -3.61 -9.10
CA ASP A 29 -12.86 -2.99 -8.59
C ASP A 29 -13.15 -3.18 -7.09
N GLY A 30 -12.12 -3.52 -6.31
CA GLY A 30 -12.22 -3.71 -4.88
C GLY A 30 -12.57 -2.46 -4.07
N ALA A 31 -13.86 -2.08 -3.95
CA ALA A 31 -14.37 -1.10 -2.99
C ALA A 31 -14.26 -1.62 -1.53
N SER A 32 -13.05 -2.02 -1.15
CA SER A 32 -12.70 -2.81 0.02
C SER A 32 -11.98 -1.96 1.04
N THR A 33 -12.04 -2.38 2.30
CA THR A 33 -11.31 -1.75 3.40
C THR A 33 -10.14 -2.64 3.80
N VAL A 34 -8.93 -2.12 3.69
CA VAL A 34 -7.69 -2.80 4.11
C VAL A 34 -7.05 -1.98 5.22
N SER A 35 -7.16 -2.43 6.47
CA SER A 35 -6.73 -1.61 7.60
C SER A 35 -5.99 -2.32 8.73
N GLY A 36 -4.94 -1.69 9.25
CA GLY A 36 -4.21 -2.20 10.43
C GLY A 36 -3.47 -3.51 10.19
N ASN A 37 -3.15 -3.86 8.94
CA ASN A 37 -2.41 -5.07 8.60
C ASN A 37 -0.89 -4.82 8.64
N THR A 38 -0.13 -5.88 8.92
CA THR A 38 1.33 -5.87 8.87
C THR A 38 1.82 -6.82 7.79
N CYS A 39 2.48 -6.30 6.76
CA CYS A 39 2.93 -7.10 5.60
C CYS A 39 4.43 -6.94 5.36
N TYR A 40 5.20 -8.02 5.46
CA TYR A 40 6.67 -7.93 5.35
C TYR A 40 7.37 -9.13 4.74
N LYS A 41 8.56 -8.90 4.16
CA LYS A 41 9.35 -9.96 3.49
C LYS A 41 8.58 -10.73 2.41
N ASN A 42 7.58 -10.11 1.78
CA ASN A 42 6.89 -10.71 0.65
C ASN A 42 7.68 -10.41 -0.64
N GLY A 43 7.68 -11.36 -1.58
CA GLY A 43 8.51 -11.31 -2.78
C GLY A 43 8.20 -10.13 -3.70
N ASP A 44 6.96 -9.63 -3.70
CA ASP A 44 6.55 -8.47 -4.47
C ASP A 44 5.90 -7.38 -3.61
N HIS A 45 4.57 -7.33 -3.52
CA HIS A 45 3.88 -6.29 -2.75
C HIS A 45 3.63 -6.73 -1.31
N GLY A 46 3.73 -5.80 -0.35
CA GLY A 46 3.11 -5.98 0.96
C GLY A 46 1.59 -6.04 0.82
N ILE A 47 1.03 -5.00 0.22
CA ILE A 47 -0.39 -4.88 -0.12
C ILE A 47 -0.52 -4.41 -1.57
N GLU A 48 -1.34 -5.11 -2.35
CA GLU A 48 -1.79 -4.70 -3.68
C GLU A 48 -3.31 -4.61 -3.68
N THR A 49 -3.86 -3.49 -4.15
CA THR A 49 -5.31 -3.31 -4.22
C THR A 49 -5.77 -2.86 -5.60
N GLY A 50 -6.98 -3.28 -5.97
CA GLY A 50 -7.76 -2.69 -7.06
C GLY A 50 -8.22 -1.25 -6.79
N ASN A 51 -9.26 -0.84 -7.50
CA ASN A 51 -9.79 0.53 -7.52
C ASN A 51 -10.66 0.84 -6.30
N ALA A 52 -10.78 2.12 -5.94
CA ALA A 52 -11.72 2.62 -4.94
C ALA A 52 -11.58 1.98 -3.53
N CYS A 53 -10.38 1.50 -3.19
CA CYS A 53 -10.09 0.93 -1.87
C CYS A 53 -9.91 2.02 -0.80
N THR A 54 -10.17 1.66 0.45
CA THR A 54 -9.73 2.41 1.64
C THR A 54 -8.60 1.66 2.33
N ILE A 55 -7.38 2.17 2.23
CA ILE A 55 -6.15 1.57 2.78
C ILE A 55 -5.64 2.42 3.94
N THR A 56 -5.80 1.94 5.18
CA THR A 56 -5.51 2.76 6.37
C THR A 56 -4.71 2.07 7.47
N GLY A 57 -3.75 2.78 8.06
CA GLY A 57 -3.03 2.29 9.25
C GLY A 57 -2.24 0.99 9.04
N ASN A 58 -1.87 0.64 7.80
CA ASN A 58 -1.11 -0.57 7.51
C ASN A 58 0.40 -0.31 7.66
N THR A 59 1.15 -1.35 8.00
CA THR A 59 2.60 -1.32 8.09
C THR A 59 3.21 -2.28 7.06
N CYS A 60 3.98 -1.78 6.10
CA CYS A 60 4.57 -2.59 5.04
C CYS A 60 6.09 -2.39 4.92
N TYR A 61 6.88 -3.45 5.12
CA TYR A 61 8.34 -3.33 5.11
C TYR A 61 9.08 -4.55 4.57
N ARG A 62 10.29 -4.34 4.02
CA ARG A 62 11.13 -5.42 3.44
C ARG A 62 10.42 -6.23 2.36
N ASN A 63 9.50 -5.62 1.62
CA ASN A 63 8.93 -6.19 0.40
C ASN A 63 9.63 -5.54 -0.81
N THR A 64 9.31 -5.98 -2.03
CA THR A 64 9.72 -5.23 -3.23
C THR A 64 8.98 -3.90 -3.28
N ARG A 65 7.66 -3.91 -3.05
CA ARG A 65 6.80 -2.72 -2.95
C ARG A 65 6.00 -2.78 -1.66
N GLY A 66 5.85 -1.66 -0.95
CA GLY A 66 5.06 -1.60 0.27
C GLY A 66 3.58 -1.73 -0.02
N ILE A 67 2.98 -0.66 -0.55
CA ILE A 67 1.57 -0.60 -0.94
C ILE A 67 1.48 -0.15 -2.41
N GLY A 68 0.80 -0.93 -3.26
CA GLY A 68 0.39 -0.54 -4.60
C GLY A 68 -1.13 -0.44 -4.67
N THR A 69 -1.65 0.66 -5.23
CA THR A 69 -3.11 0.91 -5.26
C THR A 69 -3.60 1.19 -6.67
N GLY A 70 -4.77 0.64 -7.03
CA GLY A 70 -5.57 1.10 -8.16
C GLY A 70 -6.04 2.55 -8.02
N VAL A 71 -6.85 3.00 -8.98
CA VAL A 71 -7.30 4.40 -9.05
C VAL A 71 -8.35 4.73 -7.99
N ALA A 72 -8.54 6.02 -7.71
CA ALA A 72 -9.59 6.54 -6.83
C ALA A 72 -9.56 5.99 -5.39
N SER A 73 -8.39 5.54 -4.93
CA SER A 73 -8.23 4.96 -3.59
C SER A 73 -7.92 6.01 -2.52
N THR A 74 -8.33 5.74 -1.28
CA THR A 74 -7.97 6.53 -0.10
C THR A 74 -6.86 5.83 0.68
N VAL A 75 -5.70 6.47 0.81
CA VAL A 75 -4.48 5.90 1.40
C VAL A 75 -4.02 6.77 2.58
N VAL A 76 -4.39 6.40 3.80
CA VAL A 76 -4.20 7.28 4.96
C VAL A 76 -3.50 6.60 6.15
N GLY A 77 -2.50 7.27 6.72
CA GLY A 77 -1.91 6.81 7.98
C GLY A 77 -1.08 5.52 7.87
N ASN A 78 -0.60 5.17 6.67
CA ASN A 78 0.19 3.96 6.47
C ASN A 78 1.69 4.22 6.69
N THR A 79 2.40 3.19 7.15
CA THR A 79 3.85 3.22 7.39
C THR A 79 4.54 2.25 6.44
N CYS A 80 5.32 2.76 5.49
CA CYS A 80 6.05 1.95 4.52
C CYS A 80 7.56 2.21 4.59
N TYR A 81 8.37 1.19 4.88
CA TYR A 81 9.82 1.39 5.01
C TYR A 81 10.65 0.20 4.57
N ASN A 82 11.89 0.45 4.14
CA ASN A 82 12.81 -0.60 3.70
C ASN A 82 12.24 -1.53 2.60
N ASN A 83 11.35 -1.03 1.74
CA ASN A 83 10.92 -1.74 0.54
C ASN A 83 11.87 -1.41 -0.62
N SER A 84 12.29 -2.43 -1.38
CA SER A 84 13.41 -2.28 -2.31
C SER A 84 13.11 -1.36 -3.49
N LEU A 85 11.84 -1.23 -3.90
CA LEU A 85 11.41 -0.36 -4.99
C LEU A 85 10.54 0.79 -4.48
N TRP A 86 9.31 0.55 -4.04
CA TRP A 86 8.36 1.62 -3.68
C TRP A 86 7.83 1.47 -2.26
N GLY A 87 7.70 2.58 -1.53
CA GLY A 87 6.94 2.63 -0.28
C GLY A 87 5.45 2.59 -0.56
N ILE A 88 4.93 3.63 -1.22
CA ILE A 88 3.55 3.70 -1.70
C ILE A 88 3.54 4.08 -3.19
N PHE A 89 2.93 3.25 -4.02
CA PHE A 89 2.69 3.51 -5.44
C PHE A 89 1.20 3.79 -5.68
N LEU A 90 0.91 5.05 -6.00
CA LEU A 90 -0.42 5.55 -6.36
C LEU A 90 -0.54 5.57 -7.90
N LEU A 91 -1.62 4.99 -8.44
CA LEU A 91 -1.92 5.08 -9.88
C LEU A 91 -2.51 6.45 -10.27
N GLY A 92 -3.72 6.78 -9.79
CA GLY A 92 -4.46 7.95 -10.29
C GLY A 92 -5.68 8.31 -9.45
N SER A 93 -5.99 9.60 -9.35
CA SER A 93 -7.16 10.12 -8.60
C SER A 93 -7.24 9.67 -7.13
N CYS A 94 -6.13 9.21 -6.54
CA CYS A 94 -6.10 8.78 -5.14
C CYS A 94 -6.03 9.99 -4.21
N PHE A 95 -6.52 9.80 -2.98
CA PHE A 95 -6.23 10.69 -1.86
C PHE A 95 -5.19 10.05 -0.94
N ALA A 96 -4.06 10.71 -0.70
CA ALA A 96 -3.00 10.20 0.17
C ALA A 96 -2.59 11.20 1.24
N SER A 97 -2.72 10.85 2.52
CA SER A 97 -2.37 11.74 3.63
C SER A 97 -1.89 10.98 4.87
N GLN A 98 -1.08 11.61 5.70
CA GLN A 98 -0.56 11.09 6.97
C GLN A 98 0.25 9.80 6.82
N ASN A 99 0.74 9.49 5.62
CA ASN A 99 1.59 8.33 5.42
C ASN A 99 3.04 8.67 5.75
N THR A 100 3.75 7.69 6.34
CA THR A 100 5.18 7.75 6.60
C THR A 100 5.87 6.76 5.68
N CYS A 101 6.60 7.26 4.69
CA CYS A 101 7.38 6.46 3.75
C CYS A 101 8.86 6.84 3.85
N VAL A 102 9.69 5.94 4.36
CA VAL A 102 11.13 6.21 4.56
C VAL A 102 11.99 5.02 4.14
N SER A 103 13.21 5.27 3.68
CA SER A 103 14.18 4.22 3.33
C SER A 103 13.65 3.20 2.30
N ASN A 104 12.77 3.63 1.39
CA ASN A 104 12.38 2.83 0.22
C ASN A 104 13.14 3.33 -1.02
N GLY A 105 13.23 2.50 -2.08
CA GLY A 105 13.81 2.93 -3.36
C GLY A 105 13.16 4.21 -3.93
N THR A 106 11.85 4.37 -3.74
CA THR A 106 11.09 5.62 -3.83
C THR A 106 10.04 5.61 -2.75
N ASN A 107 10.01 6.64 -1.90
CA ASN A 107 9.11 6.65 -0.75
C ASN A 107 7.63 6.73 -1.17
N MET A 108 7.28 7.64 -2.08
CA MET A 108 5.92 7.74 -2.60
C MET A 108 5.94 8.16 -4.07
N SER A 109 5.13 7.51 -4.91
CA SER A 109 5.10 7.83 -6.34
C SER A 109 4.61 9.26 -6.63
N ILE A 110 5.02 9.79 -7.78
CA ILE A 110 4.40 10.98 -8.36
C ILE A 110 3.11 10.52 -9.04
N CYS A 111 1.99 11.11 -8.64
CA CYS A 111 0.70 10.92 -9.27
C CYS A 111 0.14 12.32 -9.52
N SER A 112 0.09 12.72 -10.80
CA SER A 112 -0.20 14.10 -11.21
C SER A 112 -1.64 14.54 -10.95
N ASN A 113 -2.56 13.58 -10.86
CA ASN A 113 -3.98 13.83 -10.58
C ASN A 113 -4.44 13.29 -9.21
N CYS A 114 -3.51 12.88 -8.34
CA CYS A 114 -3.83 12.50 -6.97
C CYS A 114 -3.86 13.73 -6.07
N THR A 115 -4.73 13.70 -5.06
CA THR A 115 -4.71 14.70 -3.98
C THR A 115 -3.80 14.22 -2.86
N LYS A 116 -2.77 15.00 -2.54
CA LYS A 116 -1.81 14.68 -1.48
C LYS A 116 -1.99 15.65 -0.32
N GLY A 117 -2.35 15.12 0.85
CA GLY A 117 -2.23 15.84 2.11
C GLY A 117 -0.79 15.84 2.64
N LEU A 118 -0.63 16.10 3.94
CA LEU A 118 0.67 16.03 4.60
C LEU A 118 1.15 14.58 4.66
N ASN A 119 2.26 14.25 4.00
CA ASN A 119 2.91 12.95 4.08
C ASN A 119 4.39 13.14 4.42
N HIS A 120 4.96 12.25 5.22
CA HIS A 120 6.40 12.21 5.45
C HIS A 120 7.03 11.22 4.47
N ALA A 121 7.43 11.72 3.30
CA ALA A 121 8.04 10.95 2.23
C ALA A 121 9.20 11.73 1.61
N PRO A 122 10.33 11.89 2.33
CA PRO A 122 11.50 12.60 1.80
C PRO A 122 12.01 11.92 0.52
N SER A 123 12.76 12.62 -0.31
CA SER A 123 13.49 11.98 -1.40
C SER A 123 14.42 10.89 -0.83
N PRO A 124 14.52 9.71 -1.48
CA PRO A 124 15.56 8.75 -1.14
C PRO A 124 16.94 9.41 -1.24
N PRO A 125 17.93 8.94 -0.45
CA PRO A 125 19.33 9.33 -0.65
C PRO A 125 19.83 8.96 -2.05
#